data_AF-A0A2E7UN06-F1
#
_entry.id   AF-A0A2E7UN06-F1
#
_cell.length_a   1.000
_cell.length_b   1.000
_cell.length_c   1.000
_cell.angle_alpha   90.00
_cell.angle_beta   90.00
_cell.angle_gamma   90.00
#
_symmetry.space_group_name_H-M   'P 1'
#
loop_
_entity.id
_entity.type
_entity.pdbx_description
1 polymer ?
#
loop_
_entity_poly.entity_id
_entity_poly.type
_entity_poly.pdbx_seq_one_letter_code
_entity_poly.pdbx_strand_id
1 'polypeptide(L)'
;GFSFGGDDEEADEDAMKAQTWEGLDDPMFVTEQTLPYNAIFHYVWTPQYGEDGARPNDEPPDDPEEDAIAYTYIFPDGSAEHTVVRIITPGDEEDGWSIEVEPLTGAVSIHGDIVDPQDSLSWLPEEGPDLQ
;
A
#
# COMPACT_ATOMS: atom_id res chain seq x y z
N GLY A 1 -16.73 23.50 -37.35
CA GLY A 1 -15.49 23.11 -36.68
C GLY A 1 -15.90 22.48 -35.39
N PHE A 2 -15.56 21.21 -35.18
CA PHE A 2 -15.80 20.54 -33.91
C PHE A 2 -14.60 20.85 -33.02
N SER A 3 -14.85 21.51 -31.89
CA SER A 3 -13.88 21.71 -30.82
C SER A 3 -13.96 20.48 -29.93
N PHE A 4 -12.81 19.84 -29.70
CA PHE A 4 -12.66 18.71 -28.79
C PHE A 4 -11.44 18.98 -27.93
N GLY A 5 -11.50 18.62 -26.65
CA GLY A 5 -10.36 18.64 -25.74
C GLY A 5 -10.46 19.76 -24.72
N GLY A 6 -11.09 19.45 -23.59
CA GLY A 6 -11.16 20.33 -22.42
C GLY A 6 -11.85 19.69 -21.21
N ASP A 7 -12.71 18.68 -21.43
CA ASP A 7 -13.54 18.08 -20.36
C ASP A 7 -13.13 16.65 -19.96
N ASP A 8 -12.22 15.99 -20.67
CA ASP A 8 -11.91 14.56 -20.41
C ASP A 8 -10.96 14.35 -19.21
N GLU A 9 -10.10 15.32 -18.85
CA GLU A 9 -9.16 15.17 -17.72
C GLU A 9 -9.82 15.41 -16.34
N GLU A 10 -10.71 16.40 -16.21
CA GLU A 10 -11.44 16.63 -14.95
C GLU A 10 -12.48 15.52 -14.69
N ALA A 11 -13.10 14.98 -15.75
CA ALA A 11 -14.08 13.90 -15.62
C ALA A 11 -13.45 12.57 -15.17
N ASP A 12 -12.19 12.30 -15.54
CA ASP A 12 -11.47 11.11 -15.08
C ASP A 12 -11.01 11.23 -13.63
N GLU A 13 -10.59 12.42 -13.16
CA GLU A 13 -10.28 12.65 -11.74
C GLU A 13 -11.52 12.55 -10.85
N ASP A 14 -12.65 13.12 -11.27
CA ASP A 14 -13.92 13.01 -10.55
C ASP A 14 -14.50 11.59 -10.61
N ALA A 15 -14.28 10.83 -11.68
CA ALA A 15 -14.68 9.42 -11.76
C ALA A 15 -13.82 8.52 -10.87
N MET A 16 -12.53 8.81 -10.70
CA MET A 16 -11.68 8.14 -9.71
C MET A 16 -12.06 8.52 -8.27
N LYS A 17 -12.40 9.79 -8.01
CA LYS A 17 -12.95 10.23 -6.71
C LYS A 17 -14.36 9.69 -6.43
N ALA A 18 -15.17 9.42 -7.45
CA ALA A 18 -16.53 8.90 -7.30
C ALA A 18 -16.59 7.37 -7.09
N GLN A 19 -15.45 6.66 -7.20
CA GLN A 19 -15.32 5.29 -6.68
C GLN A 19 -14.85 5.27 -5.23
N THR A 20 -15.05 6.37 -4.50
CA THR A 20 -14.91 6.39 -3.06
C THR A 20 -15.97 5.49 -2.42
N TRP A 21 -15.66 5.05 -1.20
CA TRP A 21 -16.33 4.09 -0.33
C TRP A 21 -17.82 4.36 0.01
N GLU A 22 -18.54 5.11 -0.82
CA GLU A 22 -19.95 5.42 -0.68
C GLU A 22 -20.79 4.13 -0.67
N GLY A 23 -21.47 3.90 0.46
CA GLY A 23 -22.33 2.73 0.69
C GLY A 23 -21.71 1.63 1.55
N LEU A 24 -20.44 1.78 1.94
CA LEU A 24 -19.80 0.94 2.96
C LEU A 24 -19.87 1.63 4.32
N ASP A 25 -21.09 1.84 4.84
CA ASP A 25 -21.33 2.23 6.24
C ASP A 25 -21.04 1.03 7.17
N ASP A 26 -19.81 0.51 7.14
CA ASP A 26 -19.36 -0.46 8.13
C ASP A 26 -18.71 0.28 9.30
N PRO A 27 -19.18 0.10 10.54
CA PRO A 27 -18.53 0.69 11.72
C PRO A 27 -17.05 0.32 11.81
N MET A 28 -16.59 -0.76 11.18
CA MET A 28 -15.17 -1.11 11.08
C MET A 28 -14.31 -0.05 10.37
N PHE A 29 -14.87 0.78 9.47
CA PHE A 29 -14.13 1.84 8.79
C PHE A 29 -14.03 3.15 9.59
N VAL A 30 -14.89 3.34 10.61
CA VAL A 30 -14.94 4.57 11.44
C VAL A 30 -14.56 4.33 12.89
N THR A 31 -14.34 3.08 13.29
CA THR A 31 -13.95 2.73 14.65
C THR A 31 -12.43 2.68 14.75
N GLU A 32 -11.85 3.47 15.65
CA GLU A 32 -10.44 3.35 16.02
C GLU A 32 -10.20 1.97 16.65
N GLN A 33 -9.35 1.17 16.01
CA GLN A 33 -8.98 -0.16 16.47
C GLN A 33 -7.54 -0.14 16.94
N THR A 34 -7.30 -0.60 18.17
CA THR A 34 -5.93 -0.85 18.63
C THR A 34 -5.44 -2.16 18.05
N LEU A 35 -4.22 -2.15 17.48
CA LEU A 35 -3.57 -3.38 17.07
C LEU A 35 -3.37 -4.33 18.26
N PRO A 36 -3.40 -5.65 18.02
CA PRO A 36 -3.20 -6.63 19.07
C PRO A 36 -1.80 -6.49 19.69
N TYR A 37 -1.69 -6.92 20.95
CA TYR A 37 -0.41 -6.96 21.70
C TYR A 37 0.30 -5.61 21.85
N ASN A 38 -0.44 -4.48 21.77
CA ASN A 38 0.12 -3.14 21.84
C ASN A 38 1.13 -2.85 20.71
N ALA A 39 1.01 -3.54 19.57
CA ALA A 39 1.85 -3.29 18.41
C ALA A 39 1.49 -1.96 17.72
N ILE A 40 2.43 -1.45 16.91
CA ILE A 40 2.27 -0.22 16.15
C ILE A 40 2.65 -0.44 14.69
N PHE A 41 2.01 0.30 13.79
CA PHE A 41 2.51 0.43 12.43
C PHE A 41 3.85 1.15 12.48
N HIS A 42 4.87 0.55 11.88
CA HIS A 42 6.19 1.17 11.78
C HIS A 42 6.42 1.75 10.40
N TYR A 43 6.01 1.01 9.37
CA TYR A 43 6.50 1.23 8.04
C TYR A 43 5.62 0.54 6.99
N VAL A 44 5.49 1.16 5.82
CA VAL A 44 4.94 0.54 4.62
C VAL A 44 5.89 0.77 3.45
N TRP A 45 6.27 -0.31 2.77
CA TRP A 45 6.97 -0.25 1.50
C TRP A 45 5.99 -0.51 0.37
N THR A 46 6.02 0.37 -0.63
CA THR A 46 5.39 0.21 -1.94
C THR A 46 6.30 0.86 -2.99
N PRO A 47 6.25 0.42 -4.26
CA PRO A 47 7.00 1.07 -5.34
C PRO A 47 6.74 2.58 -5.46
N GLN A 48 5.57 3.06 -5.03
CA GLN A 48 5.18 4.48 -5.08
C GLN A 48 6.06 5.38 -4.21
N TYR A 49 6.60 4.84 -3.12
CA TYR A 49 7.47 5.57 -2.19
C TYR A 49 8.96 5.28 -2.40
N GLY A 50 9.31 4.54 -3.45
CA GLY A 50 10.69 4.16 -3.74
C GLY A 50 11.29 3.22 -2.68
N GLU A 51 12.62 3.20 -2.59
CA GLU A 51 13.36 2.31 -1.68
C GLU A 51 13.09 2.63 -0.21
N ASP A 52 12.81 3.90 0.11
CA ASP A 52 12.69 4.38 1.48
C ASP A 52 11.34 4.05 2.12
N GLY A 53 10.31 3.73 1.32
CA GLY A 53 8.92 3.53 1.76
C GLY A 53 8.34 4.73 2.53
N ALA A 54 7.27 4.51 3.29
CA ALA A 54 6.61 5.53 4.10
C ALA A 54 6.47 5.09 5.56
N ARG A 55 6.53 6.06 6.47
CA ARG A 55 6.33 5.86 7.92
C ARG A 55 5.09 6.64 8.37
N PRO A 56 4.40 6.18 9.41
CA PRO A 56 3.32 6.96 10.02
C PRO A 56 3.85 8.29 10.56
N ASN A 57 3.04 9.33 10.44
CA ASN A 57 3.30 10.59 11.13
C ASN A 57 3.03 10.42 12.63
N ASP A 58 3.84 11.07 13.48
CA ASP A 58 3.63 11.07 14.93
C ASP A 58 2.33 11.79 15.34
N GLU A 59 1.92 12.79 14.56
CA GLU A 59 0.70 13.56 14.74
C GLU A 59 -0.08 13.58 13.41
N PRO A 60 -1.43 13.53 13.44
CA PRO A 60 -2.23 13.71 12.24
C PRO A 60 -1.94 15.06 11.58
N PRO A 61 -1.93 15.14 10.24
CA PRO A 61 -1.73 16.40 9.56
C PRO A 61 -2.87 17.39 9.83
N ASP A 62 -2.56 18.69 9.75
CA ASP A 62 -3.55 19.76 9.90
C ASP A 62 -4.53 19.83 8.72
N ASP A 63 -4.08 19.38 7.54
CA ASP A 63 -4.86 19.27 6.31
C ASP A 63 -5.03 17.77 5.92
N PRO A 64 -6.26 17.25 5.78
CA PRO A 64 -6.48 15.87 5.33
C PRO A 64 -5.92 15.58 3.93
N GLU A 65 -5.66 16.60 3.09
CA GLU A 65 -4.97 16.42 1.81
C GLU A 65 -3.47 16.07 1.99
N GLU A 66 -2.91 16.29 3.17
CA GLU A 66 -1.54 15.94 3.54
C GLU A 66 -1.42 14.53 4.17
N ASP A 67 -2.54 13.79 4.28
CA ASP A 67 -2.49 12.40 4.73
C ASP A 67 -1.71 11.53 3.73
N ALA A 68 -0.64 10.90 4.23
CA ALA A 68 0.12 9.94 3.45
C ALA A 68 -0.65 8.62 3.35
N ILE A 69 -1.35 8.43 2.23
CA ILE A 69 -2.09 7.19 1.95
C ILE A 69 -1.26 6.30 1.02
N ALA A 70 -0.89 5.12 1.52
CA ALA A 70 -0.28 4.06 0.73
C ALA A 70 -1.36 3.25 0.02
N TYR A 71 -1.42 3.33 -1.31
CA TYR A 71 -2.29 2.48 -2.12
C TYR A 71 -1.54 1.21 -2.52
N THR A 72 -2.26 0.08 -2.62
CA THR A 72 -1.78 -1.12 -3.30
C THR A 72 -2.78 -1.45 -4.41
N TYR A 73 -2.30 -1.51 -5.64
CA TYR A 73 -3.17 -1.81 -6.79
C TYR A 73 -3.24 -3.31 -7.02
N ILE A 74 -4.46 -3.83 -7.10
CA ILE A 74 -4.74 -5.22 -7.45
C ILE A 74 -5.31 -5.23 -8.87
N PHE A 75 -4.64 -5.96 -9.76
CA PHE A 75 -5.00 -6.01 -11.17
C PHE A 75 -6.02 -7.13 -11.45
N PRO A 76 -6.82 -7.03 -12.53
CA PRO A 76 -7.86 -8.01 -12.86
C PRO A 76 -7.35 -9.43 -13.14
N ASP A 77 -6.06 -9.58 -13.45
CA ASP A 77 -5.41 -10.88 -13.66
C ASP A 77 -4.96 -11.55 -12.34
N GLY A 78 -5.18 -10.88 -11.20
CA GLY A 78 -4.81 -11.35 -9.87
C GLY A 78 -3.41 -10.93 -9.44
N SER A 79 -2.62 -10.27 -10.29
CA SER A 79 -1.36 -9.65 -9.88
C SER A 79 -1.62 -8.41 -9.01
N ALA A 80 -0.62 -7.97 -8.26
CA ALA A 80 -0.71 -6.79 -7.43
C ALA A 80 0.62 -6.02 -7.40
N GLU A 81 0.61 -4.79 -6.89
CA GLU A 81 1.86 -4.14 -6.50
C GLU A 81 2.45 -4.81 -5.27
N HIS A 82 3.74 -5.11 -5.34
CA HIS A 82 4.47 -5.64 -4.19
C HIS A 82 4.38 -4.64 -3.04
N THR A 83 3.86 -5.09 -1.90
CA THR A 83 3.60 -4.22 -0.76
C THR A 83 4.02 -4.94 0.50
N VAL A 84 4.82 -4.29 1.35
CA VAL A 84 5.23 -4.84 2.66
C VAL A 84 4.85 -3.85 3.75
N VAL A 85 3.99 -4.28 4.66
CA VAL A 85 3.61 -3.52 5.86
C VAL A 85 4.33 -4.12 7.05
N ARG A 86 5.04 -3.29 7.82
CA ARG A 86 5.77 -3.69 9.03
C ARG A 86 5.02 -3.23 10.28
N ILE A 87 4.77 -4.18 11.17
CA ILE A 87 4.14 -3.96 12.46
C ILE A 87 5.13 -4.40 13.54
N ILE A 88 5.41 -3.54 14.51
CA ILE A 88 6.44 -3.78 15.53
C ILE A 88 5.90 -3.62 16.95
N THR A 89 6.66 -4.13 17.91
CA THR A 89 6.51 -3.80 19.32
C THR A 89 7.04 -2.37 19.59
N PRO A 90 6.34 -1.52 20.34
CA PRO A 90 6.82 -0.18 20.66
C PRO A 90 8.16 -0.21 21.40
N GLY A 91 9.16 0.46 20.83
CA GLY A 91 10.51 0.55 21.41
C GLY A 91 11.45 -0.57 21.00
N ASP A 92 11.02 -1.51 20.15
CA ASP A 92 11.85 -2.55 19.56
C ASP A 92 11.50 -2.71 18.07
N GLU A 93 12.30 -2.10 17.19
CA GLU A 93 12.05 -2.18 15.75
C GLU A 93 12.26 -3.60 15.20
N GLU A 94 13.11 -4.42 15.83
CA GLU A 94 13.45 -5.76 15.36
C GLU A 94 12.40 -6.82 15.76
N ASP A 95 11.60 -6.54 16.80
CA ASP A 95 10.52 -7.41 17.27
C ASP A 95 9.19 -7.04 16.60
N GLY A 96 8.72 -7.87 15.66
CA GLY A 96 7.49 -7.62 14.95
C GLY A 96 7.17 -8.64 13.86
N TRP A 97 6.14 -8.34 13.07
CA TRP A 97 5.70 -9.15 11.94
C TRP A 97 5.46 -8.28 10.72
N SER A 98 5.50 -8.91 9.56
CA SER A 98 5.21 -8.26 8.29
C SER A 98 3.97 -8.84 7.63
N ILE A 99 3.21 -7.97 6.95
CA ILE A 99 2.18 -8.36 5.99
C ILE A 99 2.75 -8.08 4.61
N GLU A 100 2.80 -9.10 3.76
CA GLU A 100 3.32 -9.00 2.40
C GLU A 100 2.21 -9.29 1.39
N VAL A 101 2.12 -8.46 0.35
CA VAL A 101 1.31 -8.68 -0.84
C VAL A 101 2.23 -9.08 -1.97
N GLU A 102 2.16 -10.34 -2.41
CA GLU A 102 3.00 -10.85 -3.49
C GLU A 102 2.62 -10.25 -4.84
N PRO A 103 3.59 -9.75 -5.63
CA PRO A 103 3.26 -9.04 -6.86
C PRO A 103 2.66 -9.92 -7.96
N LEU A 104 3.11 -11.17 -8.09
CA LEU A 104 2.71 -12.04 -9.20
C LEU A 104 1.34 -12.70 -8.99
N THR A 105 0.94 -12.89 -7.74
CA THR A 105 -0.24 -13.68 -7.37
C THR A 105 -1.28 -12.89 -6.60
N GLY A 106 -0.93 -11.69 -6.12
CA GLY A 106 -1.76 -10.90 -5.21
C GLY A 106 -1.98 -11.58 -3.86
N ALA A 107 -1.23 -12.65 -3.56
CA ALA A 107 -1.38 -13.39 -2.32
C ALA A 107 -0.98 -12.51 -1.13
N VAL A 108 -1.81 -12.51 -0.09
CA VAL A 108 -1.54 -11.79 1.16
C VAL A 108 -1.07 -12.79 2.20
N SER A 109 0.15 -12.58 2.70
CA SER A 109 0.82 -13.44 3.67
C SER A 109 1.22 -12.67 4.92
N ILE A 110 1.17 -13.34 6.07
CA ILE A 110 1.65 -12.79 7.35
C ILE A 110 2.92 -13.56 7.73
N HIS A 111 4.00 -12.83 7.92
CA HIS A 111 5.32 -13.35 8.27
C HIS A 111 5.60 -13.06 9.73
N GLY A 112 5.98 -14.08 10.51
CA GLY A 112 6.29 -13.92 11.93
C GLY A 112 7.60 -13.19 12.22
N ASP A 113 8.30 -12.75 11.17
CA ASP A 113 9.55 -12.00 11.19
C ASP A 113 9.39 -10.75 10.32
N ILE A 114 10.32 -9.80 10.46
CA ILE A 114 10.40 -8.62 9.59
C ILE A 114 10.93 -9.02 8.22
N VAL A 115 10.14 -8.77 7.17
CA VAL A 115 10.53 -8.98 5.77
C VAL A 115 11.18 -7.71 5.21
N ASP A 116 12.36 -7.85 4.59
CA ASP A 116 12.94 -6.82 3.71
C ASP A 116 12.34 -7.00 2.30
N PRO A 117 11.66 -5.97 1.75
CA PRO A 117 11.07 -6.05 0.41
C PRO A 117 12.11 -6.35 -0.67
N GLN A 118 13.36 -5.89 -0.55
CA GLN A 118 14.40 -6.16 -1.54
C GLN A 118 14.87 -7.63 -1.51
N ASP A 119 14.89 -8.23 -0.32
CA ASP A 119 15.28 -9.64 -0.16
C ASP A 119 14.14 -10.59 -0.55
N SER A 120 12.88 -10.19 -0.36
CA SER A 120 11.70 -11.04 -0.64
C SER A 120 11.60 -11.47 -2.11
N LEU A 121 12.11 -10.64 -3.03
CA LEU A 121 12.12 -10.89 -4.47
C LEU A 121 13.51 -11.29 -4.99
N SER A 122 14.51 -11.50 -4.11
CA SER A 122 15.88 -11.84 -4.49
C SER A 122 16.02 -13.16 -5.28
N TRP A 123 14.98 -14.00 -5.27
CA TRP A 123 14.91 -15.21 -6.08
C TRP A 123 14.58 -14.94 -7.56
N LEU A 124 14.05 -13.76 -7.89
CA LEU A 124 13.80 -13.34 -9.26
C LEU A 124 15.12 -12.95 -9.93
N PRO A 125 15.40 -13.45 -11.15
CA PRO A 125 16.58 -13.04 -11.88
C PRO A 125 16.51 -11.55 -12.25
N GLU A 126 17.64 -10.85 -12.12
CA GLU A 126 17.77 -9.42 -12.46
C GLU A 126 17.58 -9.16 -13.96
N GLU A 127 17.95 -10.12 -14.81
CA GLU A 127 17.74 -10.07 -16.26
C GLU A 127 16.53 -10.91 -16.66
N GLY A 128 15.65 -10.31 -17.47
CA GLY A 128 14.51 -10.99 -18.07
C GLY A 128 14.96 -12.11 -19.04
N PRO A 129 14.06 -13.04 -19.37
CA PRO A 129 14.39 -14.14 -20.27
C PRO A 129 14.85 -13.62 -21.64
N ASP A 130 16.01 -14.11 -22.10
CA ASP A 130 16.49 -13.83 -23.44
C ASP A 130 15.51 -14.39 -24.49
N LEU A 131 15.08 -13.52 -25.40
CA LEU A 131 14.33 -13.92 -26.60
C LEU A 131 15.33 -14.49 -27.62
N GLN A 132 15.58 -15.80 -27.57
CA GLN A 132 16.29 -16.51 -28.64
C GLN A 132 15.43 -16.71 -29.89
#